data_AF-A0A9W5KVG5-F1
#
_entry.id   AF-A0A9W5KVG5-F1
#
_cell.length_a   1.000
_cell.length_b   1.000
_cell.length_c   1.000
_cell.angle_alpha   90.00
_cell.angle_beta   90.00
_cell.angle_gamma   90.00
#
_symmetry.space_group_name_H-M   'P 1'
#
loop_
_entity.id
_entity.type
_entity.pdbx_description
1 polymer ?
#
loop_
_entity_poly.entity_id
_entity_poly.type
_entity_poly.pdbx_seq_one_letter_code
_entity_poly.pdbx_strand_id
1 'polypeptide(L)'
;MNVIKQVTDSNIQPFYATDAKSKIVRISFVTFEDYAEEQAIKLQSEFQKARYLAFIRERSFSQGSKNECRIAITQGNDQFDILTIQQTNGVNYEVSNIDVIFKLRKWNDRYPFIIIGADHDWVDAIFSALPTDEEMQSFAQEMYEFCPDIVEQGTESIEELVEEIKKTKKLFLWWD
;
A
#
# COMPACT_ATOMS: atom_id res chain seq x y z
N MET A 1 8.77 5.53 -21.08
CA MET A 1 9.46 4.21 -21.13
C MET A 1 10.86 4.24 -20.51
N ASN A 2 11.70 5.27 -20.74
CA ASN A 2 13.06 5.31 -20.19
C ASN A 2 13.13 5.28 -18.65
N VAL A 3 12.20 5.94 -17.95
CA VAL A 3 12.17 5.96 -16.47
C VAL A 3 11.97 4.54 -15.89
N ILE A 4 11.03 3.77 -16.41
CA ILE A 4 10.76 2.40 -15.91
C ILE A 4 11.96 1.48 -16.15
N LYS A 5 12.64 1.62 -17.29
CA LYS A 5 13.88 0.89 -17.61
C LYS A 5 15.07 1.29 -16.72
N GLN A 6 15.01 2.41 -16.01
CA GLN A 6 16.01 2.80 -14.99
C GLN A 6 15.69 2.22 -13.61
N VAL A 7 14.51 1.61 -13.45
CA VAL A 7 14.04 1.00 -12.21
C VAL A 7 14.03 -0.52 -12.32
N THR A 8 13.71 -1.07 -13.49
CA THR A 8 13.66 -2.52 -13.71
C THR A 8 14.10 -2.90 -15.13
N ASP A 9 14.73 -4.06 -15.25
CA ASP A 9 15.00 -4.74 -16.53
C ASP A 9 13.91 -5.74 -16.91
N SER A 10 12.88 -5.92 -16.07
CA SER A 10 11.79 -6.87 -16.28
C SER A 10 10.89 -6.51 -17.46
N ASN A 11 10.27 -7.54 -18.04
CA ASN A 11 9.27 -7.36 -19.09
C ASN A 11 8.04 -6.61 -18.56
N ILE A 12 7.71 -5.49 -19.21
CA ILE A 12 6.55 -4.66 -18.90
C ILE A 12 5.31 -5.29 -19.56
N GLN A 13 4.27 -5.54 -18.77
CA GLN A 13 3.00 -6.10 -19.24
C GLN A 13 1.84 -5.12 -19.05
N PRO A 14 0.95 -4.96 -20.04
CA PRO A 14 -0.30 -4.24 -19.83
C PRO A 14 -1.19 -5.00 -18.84
N PHE A 15 -1.91 -4.28 -17.99
CA PHE A 15 -2.96 -4.86 -17.16
C PHE A 15 -4.22 -3.98 -17.17
N TYR A 16 -5.36 -4.60 -16.87
CA TYR A 16 -6.67 -3.96 -16.93
C TYR A 16 -7.32 -3.95 -15.56
N ALA A 17 -7.93 -2.83 -15.18
CA ALA A 17 -8.86 -2.77 -14.06
C ALA A 17 -10.13 -3.53 -14.40
N THR A 18 -10.63 -4.34 -13.48
CA THR A 18 -12.03 -4.78 -13.50
C THR A 18 -12.91 -3.63 -13.02
N ASP A 19 -13.15 -2.66 -13.89
CA ASP A 19 -14.38 -1.86 -13.83
C ASP A 19 -14.77 -1.33 -15.21
N ALA A 20 -15.98 -1.69 -15.64
CA ALA A 20 -16.38 -1.87 -17.03
C ALA A 20 -16.60 -0.58 -17.86
N LYS A 21 -15.97 0.56 -17.54
CA LYS A 21 -16.22 1.83 -18.27
C LYS A 21 -15.00 2.68 -18.64
N SER A 22 -13.78 2.32 -18.25
CA SER A 22 -12.60 3.05 -18.72
C SER A 22 -11.44 2.12 -19.07
N LYS A 23 -10.98 2.18 -20.33
CA LYS A 23 -9.69 1.60 -20.76
C LYS A 23 -8.57 2.43 -20.14
N ILE A 24 -8.32 2.25 -18.85
CA ILE A 24 -7.09 2.76 -18.25
C ILE A 24 -6.00 1.79 -18.68
N VAL A 25 -5.10 2.23 -19.56
CA VAL A 25 -3.89 1.47 -19.88
C VAL A 25 -3.02 1.54 -18.63
N ARG A 26 -2.93 0.42 -17.92
CA ARG A 26 -2.03 0.26 -16.80
C ARG A 26 -0.89 -0.61 -17.24
N ILE A 27 0.31 -0.32 -16.77
CA ILE A 27 1.47 -1.17 -16.99
C ILE A 27 1.91 -1.76 -15.67
N SER A 28 2.35 -3.00 -15.70
CA SER A 28 2.91 -3.65 -14.54
C SER A 28 4.19 -4.38 -14.91
N PHE A 29 5.05 -4.59 -13.92
CA PHE A 29 6.24 -5.41 -14.06
C PHE A 29 6.48 -6.16 -12.75
N VAL A 30 7.17 -7.30 -12.87
CA VAL A 30 7.56 -8.12 -11.72
C VAL A 30 8.90 -7.63 -11.18
N THR A 31 9.03 -7.63 -9.87
CA THR A 31 10.26 -7.38 -9.12
C THR A 31 10.35 -8.35 -7.94
N PHE A 32 11.44 -8.34 -7.19
CA PHE A 32 11.55 -9.13 -5.95
C PHE A 32 11.15 -8.28 -4.74
N GLU A 33 10.64 -8.92 -3.69
CA GLU A 33 10.19 -8.28 -2.43
C GLU A 33 11.24 -7.32 -1.88
N ASP A 34 12.51 -7.74 -1.84
CA ASP A 34 13.64 -6.95 -1.32
C ASP A 34 13.79 -5.56 -2.01
N TYR A 35 13.27 -5.39 -3.23
CA TYR A 35 13.38 -4.16 -4.01
C TYR A 35 12.04 -3.45 -4.21
N ALA A 36 10.92 -4.07 -3.86
CA ALA A 36 9.59 -3.63 -4.28
C ALA A 36 9.27 -2.22 -3.76
N GLU A 37 9.54 -1.97 -2.48
CA GLU A 37 9.26 -0.68 -1.85
C GLU A 37 10.15 0.43 -2.39
N GLU A 38 11.46 0.21 -2.49
CA GLU A 38 12.40 1.19 -3.03
C GLU A 38 11.99 1.59 -4.46
N GLN A 39 11.62 0.60 -5.28
CA GLN A 39 11.19 0.84 -6.65
C GLN A 39 9.85 1.59 -6.73
N ALA A 40 8.88 1.24 -5.88
CA ALA A 40 7.61 1.96 -5.80
C ALA A 40 7.85 3.44 -5.44
N ILE A 41 8.63 3.71 -4.39
CA ILE A 41 8.95 5.07 -3.94
C ILE A 41 9.71 5.85 -5.03
N LYS A 42 10.71 5.21 -5.66
CA LYS A 42 11.47 5.83 -6.76
C LYS A 42 10.59 6.20 -7.94
N LEU A 43 9.63 5.34 -8.30
CA LEU A 43 8.69 5.65 -9.38
C LEU A 43 7.72 6.76 -8.98
N GLN A 44 7.23 6.76 -7.73
CA GLN A 44 6.37 7.81 -7.22
C GLN A 44 7.06 9.18 -7.30
N SER A 45 8.34 9.27 -6.91
CA SER A 45 9.11 10.53 -6.98
C SER A 45 9.31 11.03 -8.41
N GLU A 46 9.62 10.14 -9.35
CA GLU A 46 9.75 10.46 -10.78
C GLU A 46 8.44 10.89 -11.42
N PHE A 47 7.30 10.38 -10.92
CA PHE A 47 5.98 10.71 -11.43
C PHE A 47 5.28 11.85 -10.68
N GLN A 48 5.89 12.50 -9.67
CA GLN A 48 5.25 13.58 -8.89
C GLN A 48 4.65 14.71 -9.74
N LYS A 49 5.20 14.98 -10.93
CA LYS A 49 4.72 16.03 -11.86
C LYS A 49 3.69 15.53 -12.87
N ALA A 50 3.38 14.25 -12.86
CA ALA A 50 2.46 13.60 -13.77
C ALA A 50 1.32 12.93 -12.99
N ARG A 51 0.12 12.83 -13.57
CA ARG A 51 -1.05 12.21 -12.93
C ARG A 51 -0.96 10.67 -12.89
N TYR A 52 0.21 10.13 -12.53
CA TYR A 52 0.47 8.70 -12.44
C TYR A 52 0.74 8.29 -11.00
N LEU A 53 0.18 7.14 -10.65
CA LEU A 53 0.40 6.43 -9.40
C LEU A 53 1.30 5.23 -9.69
N ALA A 54 2.30 5.01 -8.85
CA ALA A 54 3.12 3.81 -8.85
C ALA A 54 3.05 3.15 -7.48
N PHE A 55 2.80 1.84 -7.43
CA PHE A 55 2.58 1.14 -6.16
C PHE A 55 2.73 -0.38 -6.32
N ILE A 56 3.01 -1.08 -5.22
CA ILE A 56 3.01 -2.54 -5.14
C ILE A 56 1.55 -3.00 -5.17
N ARG A 57 1.19 -3.83 -6.14
CA ARG A 57 -0.21 -4.24 -6.37
C ARG A 57 -0.51 -5.70 -6.03
N GLU A 58 0.51 -6.46 -5.70
CA GLU A 58 0.45 -7.91 -5.45
C GLU A 58 1.79 -8.32 -4.84
N ARG A 59 1.73 -9.14 -3.78
CA ARG A 59 2.88 -9.86 -3.23
C ARG A 59 2.62 -11.35 -3.34
N SER A 60 3.56 -12.07 -3.93
CA SER A 60 3.47 -13.52 -4.12
C SER A 60 4.59 -14.18 -3.30
N PHE A 61 4.20 -14.77 -2.18
CA PHE A 61 5.08 -15.53 -1.32
C PHE A 61 5.12 -16.99 -1.78
N SER A 62 6.28 -17.43 -2.28
CA SER A 62 6.45 -18.78 -2.83
C SER A 62 7.39 -19.61 -1.94
N GLN A 63 7.05 -20.87 -1.67
CA GLN A 63 8.00 -21.77 -1.02
C GLN A 63 9.14 -22.14 -1.98
N GLY A 64 10.38 -21.78 -1.61
CA GLY A 64 11.60 -22.26 -2.29
C GLY A 64 12.14 -21.39 -3.42
N SER A 65 11.45 -20.31 -3.82
CA SER A 65 11.97 -19.25 -4.69
C SER A 65 11.93 -17.89 -3.98
N LYS A 66 12.64 -16.89 -4.54
CA LYS A 66 12.54 -15.51 -4.03
C LYS A 66 11.10 -15.03 -4.15
N ASN A 67 10.61 -14.35 -3.12
CA ASN A 67 9.29 -13.74 -3.13
C ASN A 67 9.25 -12.66 -4.21
N GLU A 68 8.22 -12.72 -5.04
CA GLU A 68 8.00 -11.80 -6.15
C GLU A 68 6.89 -10.82 -5.81
N CYS A 69 7.03 -9.60 -6.28
CA CYS A 69 5.98 -8.60 -6.24
C CYS A 69 5.68 -8.10 -7.63
N ARG A 70 4.48 -7.53 -7.79
CA ARG A 70 4.13 -6.82 -9.01
C ARG A 70 3.97 -5.33 -8.71
N ILE A 71 4.70 -4.48 -9.42
CA ILE A 71 4.52 -3.04 -9.39
C ILE A 71 3.51 -2.65 -10.46
N ALA A 72 2.55 -1.79 -10.11
CA ALA A 72 1.61 -1.15 -11.01
C ALA A 72 2.00 0.30 -11.28
N ILE A 73 1.78 0.77 -12.51
CA ILE A 73 1.74 2.19 -12.84
C ILE A 73 0.45 2.48 -13.60
N THR A 74 -0.33 3.45 -13.11
CA THR A 74 -1.65 3.81 -13.64
C THR A 74 -1.88 5.30 -13.51
N GLN A 75 -2.81 5.85 -14.29
CA GLN A 75 -3.28 7.22 -14.05
C GLN A 75 -4.15 7.29 -12.78
N GLY A 76 -4.10 8.42 -12.09
CA GLY A 76 -4.91 8.71 -10.91
C GLY A 76 -4.90 10.20 -10.54
N ASN A 77 -5.76 10.57 -9.61
CA ASN A 77 -5.93 11.92 -9.08
C ASN A 77 -5.13 12.10 -7.79
N ASP A 78 -5.27 11.17 -6.86
CA ASP A 78 -4.56 11.15 -5.58
C ASP A 78 -4.21 9.70 -5.17
N GLN A 79 -3.44 9.55 -4.09
CA GLN A 79 -2.96 8.24 -3.63
C GLN A 79 -4.08 7.26 -3.24
N PHE A 80 -5.27 7.74 -2.86
CA PHE A 80 -6.36 6.87 -2.43
C PHE A 80 -7.11 6.24 -3.61
N ASP A 81 -6.88 6.72 -4.83
CA ASP A 81 -7.31 5.99 -6.03
C ASP A 81 -6.66 4.60 -6.09
N ILE A 82 -5.49 4.37 -5.47
CA ILE A 82 -4.88 3.04 -5.33
C ILE A 82 -5.88 2.04 -4.71
N LEU A 83 -6.54 2.45 -3.62
CA LEU A 83 -7.50 1.62 -2.89
C LEU A 83 -8.75 1.34 -3.72
N THR A 84 -9.24 2.35 -4.46
CA THR A 84 -10.37 2.17 -5.38
C THR A 84 -10.01 1.20 -6.51
N ILE A 85 -8.79 1.33 -7.03
CA ILE A 85 -8.28 0.52 -8.14
C ILE A 85 -8.14 -0.95 -7.76
N GLN A 86 -7.70 -1.24 -6.53
CA GLN A 86 -7.50 -2.60 -6.01
C GLN A 86 -8.75 -3.17 -5.31
N GLN A 87 -9.76 -2.34 -5.09
CA GLN A 87 -10.95 -2.71 -4.31
C GLN A 87 -10.57 -3.20 -2.90
N THR A 88 -9.56 -2.58 -2.28
CA THR A 88 -9.04 -2.93 -0.94
C THR A 88 -10.14 -2.87 0.11
N ASN A 89 -10.36 -3.93 0.88
CA ASN A 89 -11.41 -4.04 1.88
C ASN A 89 -11.03 -5.06 2.97
N GLY A 90 -11.82 -5.07 4.05
CA GLY A 90 -11.73 -6.07 5.12
C GLY A 90 -13.09 -6.76 5.27
N VAL A 91 -13.53 -7.49 4.24
CA VAL A 91 -14.89 -8.06 4.16
C VAL A 91 -15.23 -8.95 5.36
N ASN A 92 -14.26 -9.67 5.93
CA ASN A 92 -14.45 -10.53 7.10
C ASN A 92 -14.80 -9.75 8.38
N TYR A 93 -14.56 -8.43 8.37
CA TYR A 93 -14.85 -7.48 9.44
C TYR A 93 -15.94 -6.48 9.07
N GLU A 94 -16.69 -6.75 7.99
CA GLU A 94 -17.69 -5.82 7.43
C GLU A 94 -17.12 -4.44 7.04
N VAL A 95 -15.81 -4.36 6.80
CA VAL A 95 -15.13 -3.12 6.37
C VAL A 95 -15.17 -3.04 4.85
N SER A 96 -15.97 -2.12 4.29
CA SER A 96 -16.05 -1.92 2.85
C SER A 96 -14.87 -1.12 2.30
N ASN A 97 -14.68 -1.14 0.97
CA ASN A 97 -13.66 -0.31 0.30
C ASN A 97 -13.82 1.20 0.59
N ILE A 98 -15.07 1.67 0.71
CA ILE A 98 -15.36 3.07 1.05
C ILE A 98 -14.91 3.38 2.48
N ASP A 99 -15.09 2.44 3.41
CA ASP A 99 -14.67 2.60 4.81
C ASP A 99 -13.15 2.69 4.91
N VAL A 100 -12.40 1.83 4.17
CA VAL A 100 -10.93 1.90 4.08
C VAL A 100 -10.50 3.27 3.54
N ILE A 101 -11.04 3.72 2.41
CA ILE A 101 -10.70 5.01 1.81
C ILE A 101 -10.97 6.16 2.79
N PHE A 102 -12.14 6.15 3.45
CA PHE A 102 -12.51 7.21 4.38
C PHE A 102 -11.62 7.23 5.63
N LYS A 103 -11.33 6.07 6.21
CA LYS A 103 -10.46 5.94 7.37
C LYS A 103 -9.03 6.40 7.05
N LEU A 104 -8.46 5.93 5.95
CA LEU A 104 -7.10 6.30 5.56
C LEU A 104 -6.98 7.79 5.22
N ARG A 105 -8.01 8.42 4.61
CA ARG A 105 -8.01 9.89 4.43
C ARG A 105 -7.95 10.63 5.77
N LYS A 106 -8.78 10.23 6.73
CA LYS A 106 -8.78 10.83 8.08
C LYS A 106 -7.45 10.65 8.81
N TRP A 107 -6.83 9.49 8.69
CA TRP A 107 -5.51 9.26 9.26
C TRP A 107 -4.45 10.09 8.57
N ASN A 108 -4.47 10.18 7.24
CA ASN A 108 -3.52 10.99 6.49
C ASN A 108 -3.64 12.50 6.79
N ASP A 109 -4.84 12.99 7.11
CA ASP A 109 -5.04 14.38 7.55
C ASP A 109 -4.40 14.66 8.92
N ARG A 110 -4.31 13.65 9.80
CA ARG A 110 -3.69 13.74 11.14
C ARG A 110 -2.19 13.46 11.11
N TYR A 111 -1.82 12.37 10.45
CA TYR A 111 -0.46 11.82 10.37
C TYR A 111 -0.14 11.55 8.90
N PRO A 112 0.36 12.56 8.15
CA PRO A 112 0.59 12.44 6.73
C PRO A 112 1.46 11.23 6.34
N PHE A 113 1.02 10.48 5.33
CA PHE A 113 1.70 9.31 4.78
C PHE A 113 1.54 9.20 3.26
N ILE A 114 2.30 8.28 2.67
CA ILE A 114 2.26 7.94 1.25
C ILE A 114 2.00 6.44 1.11
N ILE A 115 0.88 6.06 0.49
CA ILE A 115 0.56 4.68 0.14
C ILE A 115 1.59 4.19 -0.88
N ILE A 116 2.27 3.09 -0.55
CA ILE A 116 3.29 2.46 -1.39
C ILE A 116 2.81 1.14 -2.00
N GLY A 117 1.76 0.55 -1.45
CA GLY A 117 1.16 -0.67 -1.97
C GLY A 117 -0.23 -0.91 -1.44
N ALA A 118 -1.04 -1.63 -2.21
CA ALA A 118 -2.29 -2.21 -1.76
C ALA A 118 -2.68 -3.36 -2.68
N ASP A 119 -3.45 -4.30 -2.14
CA ASP A 119 -4.20 -5.30 -2.90
C ASP A 119 -5.62 -5.39 -2.32
N HIS A 120 -6.33 -6.48 -2.58
CA HIS A 120 -7.72 -6.66 -2.17
C HIS A 120 -7.93 -6.60 -0.66
N ASP A 121 -6.97 -7.05 0.12
CA ASP A 121 -7.06 -7.34 1.56
C ASP A 121 -5.95 -6.69 2.39
N TRP A 122 -5.07 -5.90 1.77
CA TRP A 122 -4.01 -5.19 2.49
C TRP A 122 -3.69 -3.81 1.88
N VAL A 123 -3.11 -2.95 2.70
CA VAL A 123 -2.55 -1.65 2.30
C VAL A 123 -1.33 -1.31 3.14
N ASP A 124 -0.29 -0.81 2.47
CA ASP A 124 0.92 -0.27 3.10
C ASP A 124 1.14 1.19 2.73
N ALA A 125 1.54 1.97 3.73
CA ALA A 125 1.95 3.35 3.57
C ALA A 125 3.17 3.69 4.42
N ILE A 126 3.91 4.71 4.01
CA ILE A 126 5.06 5.24 4.74
C ILE A 126 4.70 6.60 5.31
N PHE A 127 4.87 6.78 6.62
CA PHE A 127 4.66 8.07 7.27
C PHE A 127 5.66 9.10 6.74
N SER A 128 5.10 10.22 6.27
CA SER A 128 5.86 11.45 6.02
C SER A 128 6.07 12.24 7.31
N ALA A 129 5.11 12.13 8.25
CA ALA A 129 5.25 12.59 9.63
C ALA A 129 4.60 11.55 10.55
N LEU A 130 5.37 11.02 11.50
CA LEU A 130 4.90 10.06 12.48
C LEU A 130 3.99 10.73 13.52
N PRO A 131 3.05 9.99 14.13
CA PRO A 131 2.45 10.40 15.40
C PRO A 131 3.54 10.70 16.43
N THR A 132 3.29 11.65 17.33
CA THR A 132 4.17 11.87 18.49
C THR A 132 4.15 10.66 19.43
N ASP A 133 5.15 10.54 20.32
CA ASP A 133 5.18 9.45 21.31
C ASP A 133 3.92 9.43 22.19
N GLU A 134 3.33 10.60 22.49
CA GLU A 134 2.09 10.72 23.27
C GLU A 134 0.86 10.24 22.49
N GLU A 135 0.86 10.39 21.17
CA GLU A 135 -0.25 9.98 20.28
C GLU A 135 -0.15 8.51 19.85
N MET A 136 1.07 7.97 19.81
CA MET A 136 1.38 6.67 19.19
C MET A 136 0.54 5.52 19.75
N GLN A 137 0.40 5.42 21.07
CA GLN A 137 -0.40 4.35 21.69
C GLN A 137 -1.87 4.44 21.27
N SER A 138 -2.45 5.64 21.29
CA SER A 138 -3.84 5.86 20.90
C SER A 138 -4.08 5.57 19.41
N PHE A 139 -3.09 5.86 18.58
CA PHE A 139 -3.17 5.59 17.15
C PHE A 139 -3.03 4.09 16.85
N ALA A 140 -2.11 3.38 17.51
CA ALA A 140 -1.99 1.94 17.39
C ALA A 140 -3.27 1.21 17.86
N GLN A 141 -3.91 1.69 18.92
CA GLN A 141 -5.24 1.22 19.35
C GLN A 141 -6.30 1.45 18.25
N GLU A 142 -6.32 2.63 17.62
CA GLU A 142 -7.25 2.93 16.52
C GLU A 142 -7.00 2.03 15.29
N MET A 143 -5.74 1.69 15.00
CA MET A 143 -5.37 0.75 13.95
C MET A 143 -5.87 -0.65 14.26
N TYR A 144 -5.63 -1.14 15.49
CA TYR A 144 -6.11 -2.44 15.95
C TYR A 144 -7.63 -2.57 15.85
N GLU A 145 -8.37 -1.56 16.30
CA GLU A 145 -9.84 -1.56 16.21
C GLU A 145 -10.36 -1.61 14.76
N PHE A 146 -9.59 -1.06 13.82
CA PHE A 146 -9.98 -1.04 12.41
C PHE A 146 -9.52 -2.28 11.63
N CYS A 147 -8.43 -2.91 12.06
CA CYS A 147 -7.81 -4.05 11.41
C CYS A 147 -7.21 -4.99 12.48
N PRO A 148 -8.03 -5.82 13.15
CA PRO A 148 -7.58 -6.60 14.30
C PRO A 148 -6.41 -7.55 13.99
N ASP A 149 -6.37 -8.11 12.78
CA ASP A 149 -5.37 -9.09 12.37
C ASP A 149 -3.93 -8.59 12.41
N ILE A 150 -3.69 -7.27 12.25
CA ILE A 150 -2.32 -6.73 12.36
C ILE A 150 -1.72 -6.94 13.75
N VAL A 151 -2.57 -7.16 14.77
CA VAL A 151 -2.17 -7.52 16.12
C VAL A 151 -2.41 -9.00 16.38
N GLU A 152 -3.63 -9.51 16.12
CA GLU A 152 -4.02 -10.87 16.50
C GLU A 152 -3.27 -11.96 15.73
N GLN A 153 -2.87 -11.66 14.49
CA GLN A 153 -2.08 -12.54 13.63
C GLN A 153 -0.70 -11.96 13.28
N GLY A 154 -0.53 -10.66 13.49
CA GLY A 154 0.71 -9.93 13.18
C GLY A 154 1.60 -9.73 14.40
N THR A 155 1.58 -8.52 14.97
CA THR A 155 2.55 -8.09 16.01
C THR A 155 2.32 -8.68 17.39
N GLU A 156 1.26 -9.45 17.59
CA GLU A 156 0.88 -10.14 18.83
C GLU A 156 0.44 -9.21 19.99
N SER A 157 0.79 -7.93 19.98
CA SER A 157 0.30 -6.91 20.91
C SER A 157 0.30 -5.51 20.32
N ILE A 158 -0.43 -4.59 20.98
CA ILE A 158 -0.45 -3.16 20.61
C ILE A 158 0.91 -2.52 20.89
N GLU A 159 1.59 -2.93 21.96
CA GLU A 159 2.92 -2.44 22.32
C GLU A 159 3.95 -2.80 21.24
N GLU A 160 3.91 -4.03 20.73
CA GLU A 160 4.77 -4.45 19.61
C GLU A 160 4.36 -3.76 18.29
N LEU A 161 3.07 -3.47 18.09
CA LEU A 161 2.62 -2.65 16.95
C LEU A 161 3.23 -1.24 17.00
N VAL A 162 3.24 -0.61 18.19
CA VAL A 162 3.88 0.69 18.40
C VAL A 162 5.36 0.65 18.04
N GLU A 163 6.10 -0.35 18.53
CA GLU A 163 7.53 -0.48 18.25
C GLU A 163 7.81 -0.76 16.76
N GLU A 164 6.97 -1.56 16.11
CA GLU A 164 7.08 -1.83 14.68
C GLU A 164 6.82 -0.57 13.84
N ILE A 165 5.81 0.24 14.19
CA ILE A 165 5.55 1.53 13.53
C ILE A 165 6.75 2.47 13.71
N LYS A 166 7.33 2.58 14.91
CA LYS A 166 8.50 3.43 15.17
C LYS A 166 9.73 2.99 14.37
N LYS A 167 9.96 1.69 14.31
CA LYS A 167 11.10 1.07 13.63
C LYS A 167 11.00 1.20 12.11
N THR A 168 9.84 0.88 11.55
CA THR A 168 9.65 0.82 10.09
C THR A 168 9.16 2.13 9.49
N LYS A 169 8.52 2.98 10.31
CA LYS A 169 7.80 4.18 9.90
C LYS A 169 6.63 3.87 8.96
N LYS A 170 6.05 2.68 9.07
CA LYS A 170 4.97 2.22 8.21
C LYS A 170 3.63 2.22 8.93
N LEU A 171 2.60 2.51 8.15
CA LEU A 171 1.24 2.10 8.40
C LEU A 171 1.01 0.87 7.52
N PHE A 172 0.59 -0.24 8.13
CA PHE A 172 0.25 -1.46 7.43
C PHE A 172 -1.09 -1.97 7.96
N LEU A 173 -1.96 -2.40 7.05
CA LEU A 173 -3.22 -3.07 7.35
C LEU A 173 -3.32 -4.31 6.49
N TRP A 174 -3.76 -5.41 7.07
CA TRP A 174 -4.04 -6.67 6.40
C TRP A 174 -5.20 -7.34 7.11
N TRP A 175 -6.25 -7.71 6.37
CA TRP A 175 -7.41 -8.43 6.86
C TRP A 175 -7.41 -9.85 6.27
N ASP A 176 -7.44 -10.88 7.11
CA ASP A 176 -7.52 -12.29 6.67
C ASP A 176 -8.93 -12.88 6.88
#